data_AF-A0A7J4FXM6-F1
#
_entry.id   AF-A0A7J4FXM6-F1
#
_cell.length_a   1.000
_cell.length_b   1.000
_cell.length_c   1.000
_cell.angle_alpha   90.00
_cell.angle_beta   90.00
_cell.angle_gamma   90.00
#
_symmetry.space_group_name_H-M   'P 1'
#
loop_
_entity.id
_entity.type
_entity.pdbx_description
1 polymer ?
#
loop_
_entity_poly.entity_id
_entity_poly.type
_entity_poly.pdbx_seq_one_letter_code
_entity_poly.pdbx_strand_id
1 'polypeptide(L)'
;MNKDVQNIAIAAISVLLIFIISGALFLYADSDIALAFAIIGVLAAIIIASVWYIKSVKQRRLEDPAARVKIRELRDIGRDFLHLRSRMHAIEDVHAITIQQSAGEMEAIESSIESSGGSIDPDSQTVECDQEVIKGVTLFAIRSIGQNLGQARLDFVDRLHGMAVGRTDDARTKLETLEAAGYDLASYLSEMDSLTLPDKDLEEIVDYLDLLKTVTENALRKCADGAEKLAAHAGDLQPGVQGTRGMQVEEQIKAKDYEEAVSALEEDIAALKTATKEEFEAYRDSLLEALNIAIGVAEHERFAELKEEVLDASSPEKLVRLKENGDTFVEQCQSIVDQMHSEISITESRIMEFMPPDYFWNESGLAEKEFTLNRADARGGDGVRHAAESFAAMVGELAPALNTGRKAYKMLSSYHRTVERQIQKILMAHDTASTDDLKVA
;
A
#
# COMPACT_ATOMS: atom_id res chain seq x y z
N MET A 1 -12.56 31.91 -39.67
CA MET A 1 -13.72 32.65 -40.21
C MET A 1 -14.33 31.80 -41.32
N ASN A 2 -15.59 31.38 -41.18
CA ASN A 2 -16.16 30.26 -41.92
C ASN A 2 -16.32 30.58 -43.42
N LYS A 3 -15.78 29.73 -44.33
CA LYS A 3 -15.84 29.95 -45.79
C LYS A 3 -17.28 30.11 -46.30
N ASP A 4 -18.24 29.48 -45.64
CA ASP A 4 -19.67 29.61 -45.95
C ASP A 4 -20.23 31.01 -45.65
N VAL A 5 -19.78 31.67 -44.58
CA VAL A 5 -20.21 33.04 -44.24
C VAL A 5 -19.63 34.06 -45.22
N GLN A 6 -18.39 33.85 -45.67
CA GLN A 6 -17.76 34.67 -46.72
C GLN A 6 -18.51 34.53 -48.05
N ASN A 7 -18.89 33.31 -48.42
CA ASN A 7 -19.63 33.07 -49.66
C ASN A 7 -21.06 33.64 -49.62
N ILE A 8 -21.74 33.57 -48.47
CA ILE A 8 -23.05 34.21 -48.27
C ILE A 8 -22.93 35.74 -48.34
N ALA A 9 -21.88 36.32 -47.74
CA ALA A 9 -21.64 37.76 -47.81
C ALA A 9 -21.35 38.22 -49.24
N ILE A 10 -20.55 37.48 -50.01
CA ILE A 10 -20.24 37.80 -51.41
C ILE A 10 -21.51 37.72 -52.26
N ALA A 11 -22.34 36.68 -52.10
CA ALA A 11 -23.59 36.55 -52.83
C ALA A 11 -24.59 37.67 -52.49
N ALA A 12 -24.72 38.03 -51.20
CA ALA A 12 -25.56 39.13 -50.77
C ALA A 12 -25.09 40.47 -51.36
N ILE A 13 -23.78 40.74 -51.34
CA ILE A 13 -23.19 41.95 -51.92
C ILE A 13 -23.38 41.99 -53.44
N SER A 14 -23.24 40.86 -54.15
CA SER A 14 -23.48 40.78 -55.59
C SER A 14 -24.94 41.06 -55.96
N VAL A 15 -25.90 40.50 -55.21
CA VAL A 15 -27.33 40.77 -55.43
C VAL A 15 -27.66 42.23 -55.13
N LEU A 16 -27.08 42.80 -54.07
CA LEU A 16 -27.30 44.20 -53.68
C LEU A 16 -26.70 45.17 -54.72
N LEU A 17 -25.54 44.85 -55.31
CA LEU A 17 -24.95 45.58 -56.44
C LEU A 17 -25.83 45.52 -57.68
N ILE A 18 -26.44 44.38 -58.00
CA ILE A 18 -27.38 44.25 -59.12
C ILE A 18 -28.61 45.13 -58.90
N PHE A 19 -29.16 45.19 -57.68
CA PHE A 19 -30.28 46.06 -57.34
C PHE A 19 -29.92 47.55 -57.39
N ILE A 20 -28.71 47.94 -56.93
CA ILE A 20 -28.23 49.33 -57.00
C ILE A 20 -28.05 49.75 -58.47
N ILE A 21 -27.42 48.91 -59.30
CA ILE A 21 -27.21 49.19 -60.72
C ILE A 21 -28.55 49.25 -61.47
N SER A 22 -29.49 48.36 -61.15
CA SER A 22 -30.87 48.43 -61.68
C SER A 22 -31.60 49.71 -61.27
N GLY A 23 -31.52 50.10 -60.00
CA GLY A 23 -32.15 51.33 -59.50
C GLY A 23 -31.57 52.60 -60.13
N ALA A 24 -30.24 52.63 -60.33
CA ALA A 24 -29.56 53.73 -61.02
C ALA A 24 -29.94 53.81 -62.51
N LEU A 25 -30.06 52.67 -63.19
CA LEU A 25 -30.52 52.60 -64.59
C LEU A 25 -32.00 53.00 -64.74
N PHE A 26 -32.85 52.63 -63.78
CA PHE A 26 -34.28 52.99 -63.78
C PHE A 26 -34.51 54.51 -63.60
N LEU A 27 -33.60 55.20 -62.91
CA LEU A 27 -33.66 56.66 -62.74
C LEU A 27 -33.11 57.44 -63.95
N TYR A 28 -32.32 56.82 -64.82
CA TYR A 28 -31.60 57.50 -65.92
C TYR A 28 -32.02 57.10 -67.34
N ALA A 29 -32.88 56.09 -67.53
CA ALA A 29 -33.20 55.55 -68.85
C ALA A 29 -34.70 55.59 -69.20
N ASP A 30 -34.99 55.77 -70.50
CA ASP A 30 -36.34 55.68 -71.07
C ASP A 30 -36.98 54.30 -70.80
N SER A 31 -38.31 54.34 -70.64
CA SER A 31 -39.21 53.26 -70.18
C SER A 31 -38.96 51.87 -70.77
N ASP A 32 -38.42 51.77 -71.99
CA ASP A 32 -38.22 50.49 -72.69
C ASP A 32 -37.02 49.68 -72.16
N ILE A 33 -35.96 50.33 -71.66
CA ILE A 33 -34.78 49.63 -71.14
C ILE A 33 -35.08 49.02 -69.77
N ALA A 34 -35.86 49.72 -68.95
CA ALA A 34 -36.33 49.22 -67.66
C ALA A 34 -37.26 48.00 -67.81
N LEU A 35 -38.14 48.01 -68.81
CA LEU A 35 -39.03 46.89 -69.13
C LEU A 35 -38.22 45.65 -69.56
N ALA A 36 -37.21 45.82 -70.41
CA ALA A 36 -36.36 44.72 -70.85
C ALA A 36 -35.59 44.06 -69.69
N PHE A 37 -35.12 44.86 -68.72
CA PHE A 37 -34.44 44.35 -67.53
C PHE A 37 -35.40 43.62 -66.56
N ALA A 38 -36.63 44.11 -66.42
CA ALA A 38 -37.66 43.45 -65.61
C ALA A 38 -38.07 42.08 -66.21
N ILE A 39 -38.19 41.99 -67.54
CA ILE A 39 -38.61 40.76 -68.21
C ILE A 39 -37.47 39.73 -68.25
N ILE A 40 -36.25 40.13 -68.57
CA ILE A 40 -35.14 39.19 -68.79
C ILE A 40 -34.30 38.99 -67.52
N GLY A 41 -33.98 40.08 -66.82
CA GLY A 41 -33.09 40.07 -65.66
C GLY A 41 -33.70 39.37 -64.45
N VAL A 42 -34.98 39.61 -64.16
CA VAL A 42 -35.69 38.96 -63.04
C VAL A 42 -35.84 37.46 -63.30
N LEU A 43 -36.18 37.07 -64.54
CA LEU A 43 -36.27 35.67 -64.93
C LEU A 43 -34.92 34.96 -64.84
N ALA A 44 -33.83 35.59 -65.27
CA ALA A 44 -32.49 35.04 -65.12
C ALA A 44 -32.08 34.88 -63.65
N ALA A 45 -32.40 35.87 -62.80
CA ALA A 45 -32.13 35.79 -61.35
C ALA A 45 -32.95 34.68 -60.67
N ILE A 46 -34.23 34.51 -61.05
CA ILE A 46 -35.08 33.42 -60.56
C ILE A 46 -34.53 32.07 -61.01
N ILE A 47 -34.09 31.92 -62.27
CA ILE A 47 -33.50 30.67 -62.77
C ILE A 47 -32.21 30.34 -62.01
N ILE A 48 -31.32 31.33 -61.81
CA ILE A 48 -30.08 31.13 -61.05
C ILE A 48 -30.38 30.74 -59.60
N ALA A 49 -31.30 31.46 -58.94
CA ALA A 49 -31.74 31.14 -57.57
C ALA A 49 -32.39 29.76 -57.49
N SER A 50 -33.16 29.36 -58.51
CA SER A 50 -33.83 28.06 -58.57
C SER A 50 -32.83 26.92 -58.78
N VAL A 51 -31.84 27.09 -59.67
CA VAL A 51 -30.76 26.12 -59.88
C VAL A 51 -29.92 25.97 -58.61
N TRP A 52 -29.64 27.07 -57.92
CA TRP A 52 -28.93 27.04 -56.64
C TRP A 52 -29.75 26.40 -55.52
N TYR A 53 -31.05 26.70 -55.44
CA TYR A 53 -31.97 26.08 -54.51
C TYR A 53 -32.09 24.57 -54.78
N ILE A 54 -32.17 24.13 -56.03
CA ILE A 54 -32.17 22.71 -56.41
C ILE A 54 -30.85 22.03 -56.02
N LYS A 55 -29.70 22.69 -56.24
CA LYS A 55 -28.38 22.17 -55.85
C LYS A 55 -28.23 22.07 -54.32
N SER A 56 -28.70 23.09 -53.60
CA SER A 56 -28.75 23.16 -52.13
C SER A 56 -29.69 22.12 -51.52
N VAL A 57 -30.88 21.94 -52.10
CA VAL A 57 -31.87 20.94 -51.65
C VAL A 57 -31.40 19.52 -51.96
N LYS A 58 -30.71 19.29 -53.09
CA LYS A 58 -30.03 18.02 -53.36
C LYS A 58 -28.94 17.72 -52.32
N GLN A 59 -28.15 18.71 -51.92
CA GLN A 59 -27.16 18.53 -50.83
C GLN A 59 -27.84 18.24 -49.48
N ARG A 60 -28.94 18.91 -49.13
CA ARG A 60 -29.66 18.66 -47.87
C ARG A 60 -30.46 17.34 -47.84
N ARG A 61 -30.92 16.82 -48.99
CA ARG A 61 -31.57 15.49 -49.09
C ARG A 61 -30.59 14.33 -49.26
N LEU A 62 -29.31 14.59 -49.55
CA LEU A 62 -28.24 13.60 -49.65
C LEU A 62 -27.45 13.39 -48.35
N GLU A 63 -27.79 14.10 -47.26
CA GLU A 63 -27.59 13.55 -45.91
C GLU A 63 -28.59 12.42 -45.69
N ASP A 64 -28.35 11.32 -46.40
CA ASP A 64 -29.11 10.09 -46.32
C ASP A 64 -29.27 9.70 -44.84
N PRO A 65 -30.50 9.63 -44.30
CA PRO A 65 -30.74 9.19 -42.93
C PRO A 65 -30.01 7.88 -42.61
N ALA A 66 -29.84 7.00 -43.61
CA ALA A 66 -29.08 5.76 -43.48
C ALA A 66 -27.57 5.99 -43.28
N ALA A 67 -26.96 6.97 -43.98
CA ALA A 67 -25.55 7.31 -43.79
C ALA A 67 -25.30 7.91 -42.40
N ARG A 68 -26.25 8.70 -41.87
CA ARG A 68 -26.16 9.23 -40.50
C ARG A 68 -26.17 8.14 -39.43
N VAL A 69 -26.98 7.08 -39.61
CA VAL A 69 -27.00 5.92 -38.71
C VAL A 69 -25.69 5.15 -38.78
N LYS A 70 -25.18 4.88 -39.99
CA LYS A 70 -23.88 4.20 -40.19
C LYS A 70 -22.72 4.96 -39.55
N ILE A 71 -22.66 6.28 -39.73
CA ILE A 71 -21.63 7.14 -39.13
C ILE A 71 -21.71 7.07 -37.60
N ARG A 72 -22.92 7.09 -37.03
CA ARG A 72 -23.09 6.98 -35.58
C ARG A 72 -22.61 5.62 -35.07
N GLU A 73 -23.09 4.52 -35.65
CA GLU A 73 -22.70 3.17 -35.22
C GLU A 73 -21.18 2.96 -35.37
N LEU A 74 -20.57 3.36 -36.48
CA LEU A 74 -19.12 3.23 -36.69
C LEU A 74 -18.31 4.09 -35.72
N ARG A 75 -18.80 5.30 -35.40
CA ARG A 75 -18.15 6.18 -34.41
C ARG A 75 -18.24 5.62 -33.00
N ASP A 76 -19.38 5.05 -32.62
CA ASP A 76 -19.55 4.43 -31.30
C ASP A 76 -18.65 3.18 -31.19
N ILE A 77 -18.59 2.33 -32.22
CA ILE A 77 -17.65 1.20 -32.29
C ILE A 77 -16.19 1.68 -32.20
N GLY A 78 -15.82 2.75 -32.93
CA GLY A 78 -14.47 3.30 -32.87
C GLY A 78 -14.10 3.86 -31.49
N ARG A 79 -15.07 4.44 -30.77
CA ARG A 79 -14.86 4.90 -29.38
C ARG A 79 -14.64 3.71 -28.44
N ASP A 80 -15.45 2.67 -28.56
CA ASP A 80 -15.31 1.46 -27.75
C ASP A 80 -13.99 0.74 -28.04
N PHE A 81 -13.55 0.71 -29.30
CA PHE A 81 -12.24 0.22 -29.72
C PHE A 81 -11.10 0.99 -29.05
N LEU A 82 -11.12 2.33 -29.12
CA LEU A 82 -10.13 3.18 -28.49
C LEU A 82 -10.07 2.97 -26.97
N HIS A 83 -11.24 2.84 -26.33
CA HIS A 83 -11.32 2.58 -24.90
C HIS A 83 -10.69 1.23 -24.53
N LEU A 84 -11.03 0.16 -25.25
CA LEU A 84 -10.46 -1.17 -25.01
C LEU A 84 -8.94 -1.18 -25.25
N ARG A 85 -8.47 -0.58 -26.35
CA ARG A 85 -7.04 -0.49 -26.67
C ARG A 85 -6.28 0.29 -25.60
N SER A 86 -6.82 1.41 -25.14
CA SER A 86 -6.23 2.20 -24.06
C SER A 86 -6.17 1.41 -22.75
N ARG A 87 -7.22 0.64 -22.41
CA ARG A 87 -7.21 -0.23 -21.23
C ARG A 87 -6.16 -1.35 -21.34
N MET A 88 -6.05 -1.98 -22.51
CA MET A 88 -5.01 -3.00 -22.76
C MET A 88 -3.60 -2.43 -22.54
N HIS A 89 -3.31 -1.26 -23.10
CA HIS A 89 -2.01 -0.59 -22.90
C HIS A 89 -1.77 -0.19 -21.44
N ALA A 90 -2.79 0.32 -20.73
CA ALA A 90 -2.65 0.63 -19.31
C ALA A 90 -2.30 -0.62 -18.47
N ILE A 91 -2.89 -1.77 -18.79
CA ILE A 91 -2.60 -3.05 -18.12
C ILE A 91 -1.18 -3.52 -18.44
N GLU A 92 -0.74 -3.39 -19.69
CA GLU A 92 0.63 -3.67 -20.11
C GLU A 92 1.63 -2.75 -19.39
N ASP A 93 1.35 -1.46 -19.31
CA ASP A 93 2.20 -0.46 -18.66
C ASP A 93 2.27 -0.60 -17.14
N VAL A 94 1.23 -1.09 -16.48
CA VAL A 94 1.20 -1.24 -15.00
C VAL A 94 1.68 -2.62 -14.57
N HIS A 95 1.28 -3.67 -15.30
CA HIS A 95 1.55 -5.05 -14.91
C HIS A 95 2.58 -5.75 -15.81
N ALA A 96 3.04 -5.18 -16.92
CA ALA A 96 3.91 -5.87 -17.89
C ALA A 96 3.28 -7.19 -18.41
N ILE A 97 1.98 -7.15 -18.69
CA ILE A 97 1.23 -8.27 -19.28
C ILE A 97 0.94 -7.93 -20.74
N THR A 98 1.63 -8.61 -21.67
CA THR A 98 1.40 -8.47 -23.10
C THR A 98 0.67 -9.71 -23.64
N ILE A 99 -0.54 -9.53 -24.19
CA ILE A 99 -1.32 -10.61 -24.81
C ILE A 99 -1.27 -10.45 -26.33
N GLN A 100 -0.28 -11.07 -26.98
CA GLN A 100 -0.03 -10.92 -28.43
C GLN A 100 -1.24 -11.24 -29.31
N GLN A 101 -2.03 -12.24 -28.94
CA GLN A 101 -3.23 -12.61 -29.70
C GLN A 101 -4.28 -11.48 -29.71
N SER A 102 -4.42 -10.77 -28.59
CA SER A 102 -5.36 -9.64 -28.48
C SER A 102 -4.86 -8.42 -29.24
N ALA A 103 -3.55 -8.20 -29.29
CA ALA A 103 -2.98 -7.15 -30.15
C ALA A 103 -3.30 -7.39 -31.64
N GLY A 104 -3.12 -8.63 -32.13
CA GLY A 104 -3.47 -8.98 -33.52
C GLY A 104 -4.96 -8.86 -33.84
N GLU A 105 -5.84 -9.20 -32.89
CA GLU A 105 -7.29 -8.99 -33.03
C GLU A 105 -7.65 -7.49 -33.12
N MET A 106 -7.00 -6.65 -32.32
CA MET A 106 -7.21 -5.20 -32.35
C MET A 106 -6.70 -4.58 -33.66
N GLU A 107 -5.55 -5.02 -34.20
CA GLU A 107 -5.08 -4.58 -35.53
C GLU A 107 -6.06 -4.96 -36.64
N ALA A 108 -6.65 -6.16 -36.60
CA ALA A 108 -7.63 -6.60 -37.58
C ALA A 108 -8.94 -5.78 -37.50
N ILE A 109 -9.37 -5.40 -36.29
CA ILE A 109 -10.53 -4.54 -36.07
C ILE A 109 -10.25 -3.12 -36.55
N GLU A 110 -9.07 -2.55 -36.25
CA GLU A 110 -8.63 -1.24 -36.75
C GLU A 110 -8.68 -1.17 -38.28
N SER A 111 -8.08 -2.16 -38.96
CA SER A 111 -8.14 -2.25 -40.42
C SER A 111 -9.57 -2.37 -40.97
N SER A 112 -10.46 -3.04 -40.22
CA SER A 112 -11.88 -3.15 -40.58
C SER A 112 -12.64 -1.82 -40.40
N ILE A 113 -12.29 -1.03 -39.39
CA ILE A 113 -12.83 0.32 -39.16
C ILE A 113 -12.35 1.26 -40.28
N GLU A 114 -11.05 1.22 -40.60
CA GLU A 114 -10.44 2.02 -41.67
C GLU A 114 -11.05 1.72 -43.04
N SER A 115 -11.15 0.44 -43.40
CA SER A 115 -11.76 0.02 -44.67
C SER A 115 -13.26 0.34 -44.77
N SER A 116 -13.93 0.57 -43.63
CA SER A 116 -15.33 1.00 -43.59
C SER A 116 -15.51 2.52 -43.64
N GLY A 117 -14.43 3.28 -43.78
CA GLY A 117 -14.44 4.74 -43.84
C GLY A 117 -14.35 5.43 -42.48
N GLY A 118 -13.98 4.71 -41.42
CA GLY A 118 -13.54 5.30 -40.17
C GLY A 118 -12.07 5.69 -40.24
N SER A 119 -11.63 6.65 -39.45
CA SER A 119 -10.22 6.90 -39.21
C SER A 119 -10.04 7.14 -37.72
N ILE A 120 -9.13 6.38 -37.12
CA ILE A 120 -8.84 6.46 -35.70
C ILE A 120 -7.56 7.26 -35.55
N ASP A 121 -7.63 8.35 -34.81
CA ASP A 121 -6.45 9.06 -34.36
C ASP A 121 -6.21 8.71 -32.88
N PRO A 122 -5.21 7.86 -32.57
CA PRO A 122 -4.94 7.42 -31.21
C PRO A 122 -4.46 8.58 -30.30
N ASP A 123 -3.83 9.62 -30.85
CA ASP A 123 -3.29 10.73 -30.06
C ASP A 123 -4.39 11.70 -29.62
N SER A 124 -5.35 11.98 -30.51
CA SER A 124 -6.47 12.86 -30.20
C SER A 124 -7.69 12.13 -29.60
N GLN A 125 -7.64 10.79 -29.53
CA GLN A 125 -8.76 9.93 -29.15
C GLN A 125 -10.04 10.23 -29.96
N THR A 126 -9.88 10.61 -31.23
CA THR A 126 -11.00 10.95 -32.10
C THR A 126 -11.22 9.89 -33.17
N VAL A 127 -12.49 9.75 -33.56
CA VAL A 127 -12.93 8.89 -34.65
C VAL A 127 -13.55 9.78 -35.72
N GLU A 128 -12.81 9.96 -36.81
CA GLU A 128 -13.29 10.64 -38.00
C GLU A 128 -13.99 9.64 -38.92
N CYS A 129 -14.91 10.12 -39.75
CA CYS A 129 -15.72 9.28 -40.62
C CYS A 129 -15.81 9.91 -42.00
N ASP A 130 -15.31 9.22 -43.02
CA ASP A 130 -15.46 9.60 -44.42
C ASP A 130 -16.86 9.21 -44.91
N GLN A 131 -17.69 10.22 -45.09
CA GLN A 131 -19.07 10.08 -45.52
C GLN A 131 -19.22 9.49 -46.93
N GLU A 132 -18.23 9.65 -47.82
CA GLU A 132 -18.29 9.08 -49.17
C GLU A 132 -18.00 7.59 -49.17
N VAL A 133 -17.04 7.14 -48.35
CA VAL A 133 -16.72 5.71 -48.18
C VAL A 133 -17.87 4.99 -47.48
N ILE A 134 -18.42 5.57 -46.40
CA ILE A 134 -19.49 4.97 -45.59
C ILE A 134 -20.79 4.75 -46.39
N LYS A 135 -21.05 5.54 -47.44
CA LYS A 135 -22.21 5.32 -48.32
C LYS A 135 -22.15 3.96 -49.02
N GLY A 136 -20.94 3.50 -49.40
CA GLY A 136 -20.71 2.23 -50.08
C GLY A 136 -20.73 0.99 -49.16
N VAL A 137 -20.61 1.18 -47.85
CA VAL A 137 -20.53 0.10 -46.86
C VAL A 137 -21.91 -0.30 -46.36
N THR A 138 -22.19 -1.60 -46.19
CA THR A 138 -23.47 -2.05 -45.65
C THR A 138 -23.53 -1.83 -44.13
N LEU A 139 -24.71 -1.54 -43.59
CA LEU A 139 -24.88 -1.43 -42.13
C LEU A 139 -24.55 -2.74 -41.42
N PHE A 140 -24.79 -3.88 -42.09
CA PHE A 140 -24.41 -5.20 -41.59
C PHE A 140 -22.89 -5.35 -41.43
N ALA A 141 -22.10 -4.86 -42.39
CA ALA A 141 -20.64 -4.87 -42.28
C ALA A 141 -20.15 -4.04 -41.08
N ILE A 142 -20.72 -2.85 -40.84
CA ILE A 142 -20.39 -2.02 -39.67
C ILE A 142 -20.75 -2.75 -38.37
N ARG A 143 -21.93 -3.36 -38.30
CA ARG A 143 -22.34 -4.16 -37.13
C ARG A 143 -21.46 -5.39 -36.89
N SER A 144 -20.96 -6.00 -37.96
CA SER A 144 -20.01 -7.11 -37.86
C SER A 144 -18.71 -6.66 -37.18
N ILE A 145 -18.25 -5.42 -37.41
CA ILE A 145 -17.09 -4.87 -36.70
C ILE A 145 -17.39 -4.78 -35.20
N GLY A 146 -18.56 -4.25 -34.83
CA GLY A 146 -18.99 -4.18 -33.43
C GLY A 146 -19.09 -5.55 -32.76
N GLN A 147 -19.59 -6.57 -33.48
CA GLN A 147 -19.61 -7.95 -33.01
C GLN A 147 -18.20 -8.51 -32.80
N ASN A 148 -17.30 -8.29 -33.76
CA ASN A 148 -15.90 -8.73 -33.65
C ASN A 148 -15.19 -8.04 -32.48
N LEU A 149 -15.42 -6.74 -32.27
CA LEU A 149 -14.91 -6.00 -31.12
C LEU A 149 -15.44 -6.55 -29.79
N GLY A 150 -16.73 -6.85 -29.73
CA GLY A 150 -17.34 -7.50 -28.57
C GLY A 150 -16.71 -8.85 -28.25
N GLN A 151 -16.45 -9.67 -29.28
CA GLN A 151 -15.78 -10.96 -29.12
C GLN A 151 -14.32 -10.80 -28.68
N ALA A 152 -13.56 -9.89 -29.32
CA ALA A 152 -12.17 -9.60 -28.95
C ALA A 152 -12.06 -9.13 -27.50
N ARG A 153 -13.03 -8.35 -27.00
CA ARG A 153 -13.10 -7.97 -25.59
C ARG A 153 -13.26 -9.19 -24.68
N LEU A 154 -14.17 -10.10 -24.99
CA LEU A 154 -14.39 -11.32 -24.19
C LEU A 154 -13.15 -12.22 -24.21
N ASP A 155 -12.55 -12.41 -25.37
CA ASP A 155 -11.34 -13.23 -25.53
C ASP A 155 -10.14 -12.61 -24.79
N PHE A 156 -10.01 -11.27 -24.80
CA PHE A 156 -9.01 -10.56 -24.02
C PHE A 156 -9.23 -10.75 -22.51
N VAL A 157 -10.46 -10.58 -22.00
CA VAL A 157 -10.79 -10.77 -20.58
C VAL A 157 -10.49 -12.21 -20.14
N ASP A 158 -10.87 -13.20 -20.96
CA ASP A 158 -10.59 -14.61 -20.68
C ASP A 158 -9.09 -14.91 -20.60
N ARG A 159 -8.30 -14.35 -21.53
CA ARG A 159 -6.84 -14.50 -21.52
C ARG A 159 -6.20 -13.77 -20.35
N LEU A 160 -6.64 -12.55 -20.04
CA LEU A 160 -6.14 -11.77 -18.92
C LEU A 160 -6.42 -12.45 -17.58
N HIS A 161 -7.62 -13.02 -17.40
CA HIS A 161 -7.93 -13.84 -16.23
C HIS A 161 -6.98 -15.04 -16.13
N GLY A 162 -6.73 -15.74 -17.24
CA GLY A 162 -5.76 -16.85 -17.26
C GLY A 162 -4.34 -16.41 -16.86
N MET A 163 -3.89 -15.23 -17.31
CA MET A 163 -2.61 -14.66 -16.93
C MET A 163 -2.56 -14.26 -15.45
N ALA A 164 -3.66 -13.73 -14.90
CA ALA A 164 -3.75 -13.38 -13.48
C ALA A 164 -3.61 -14.61 -12.58
N VAL A 165 -4.25 -15.72 -12.94
CA VAL A 165 -4.07 -17.02 -12.25
C VAL A 165 -2.59 -17.44 -12.29
N GLY A 166 -2.00 -17.50 -13.49
CA GLY A 166 -0.61 -17.94 -13.64
C GLY A 166 0.40 -17.06 -12.89
N ARG A 167 0.13 -15.75 -12.78
CA ARG A 167 0.96 -14.82 -12.00
C ARG A 167 0.82 -14.99 -10.50
N THR A 168 -0.36 -15.39 -10.03
CA THR A 168 -0.57 -15.68 -8.62
C THR A 168 0.29 -16.88 -8.22
N ASP A 169 0.28 -17.93 -9.03
CA ASP A 169 1.11 -19.11 -8.82
C ASP A 169 2.61 -18.77 -8.90
N ASP A 170 3.02 -17.95 -9.87
CA ASP A 170 4.41 -17.50 -10.01
C ASP A 170 4.88 -16.67 -8.82
N ALA A 171 4.11 -15.66 -8.41
CA ALA A 171 4.41 -14.83 -7.25
C ALA A 171 4.45 -15.66 -5.96
N ARG A 172 3.52 -16.61 -5.80
CA ARG A 172 3.52 -17.53 -4.65
C ARG A 172 4.80 -18.34 -4.62
N THR A 173 5.16 -18.97 -5.74
CA THR A 173 6.37 -19.80 -5.85
C THR A 173 7.62 -18.98 -5.51
N LYS A 174 7.71 -17.74 -5.98
CA LYS A 174 8.80 -16.82 -5.66
C LYS A 174 8.90 -16.51 -4.17
N LEU A 175 7.77 -16.24 -3.50
CA LEU A 175 7.76 -16.00 -2.06
C LEU A 175 8.06 -17.26 -1.25
N GLU A 176 7.57 -18.43 -1.68
CA GLU A 176 7.89 -19.73 -1.05
C GLU A 176 9.39 -20.04 -1.17
N THR A 177 10.02 -19.72 -2.31
CA THR A 177 11.47 -19.82 -2.50
C THR A 177 12.22 -18.96 -1.48
N LEU A 178 11.83 -17.69 -1.30
CA LEU A 178 12.44 -16.80 -0.32
C LEU A 178 12.17 -17.23 1.13
N GLU A 179 10.98 -17.75 1.42
CA GLU A 179 10.68 -18.32 2.73
C GLU A 179 11.57 -19.53 3.04
N ALA A 180 11.73 -20.45 2.08
CA ALA A 180 12.63 -21.59 2.19
C ALA A 180 14.11 -21.16 2.31
N ALA A 181 14.48 -20.04 1.67
CA ALA A 181 15.79 -19.42 1.82
C ALA A 181 16.00 -18.80 3.22
N GLY A 182 14.94 -18.59 4.01
CA GLY A 182 14.99 -18.18 5.42
C GLY A 182 14.33 -16.84 5.75
N TYR A 183 13.68 -16.18 4.80
CA TYR A 183 12.95 -14.95 5.08
C TYR A 183 11.61 -15.23 5.78
N ASP A 184 11.19 -14.35 6.69
CA ASP A 184 9.89 -14.46 7.36
C ASP A 184 8.75 -13.86 6.50
N LEU A 185 8.11 -14.73 5.71
CA LEU A 185 7.08 -14.38 4.73
C LEU A 185 5.71 -15.01 5.00
N ALA A 186 5.54 -15.74 6.10
CA ALA A 186 4.31 -16.47 6.42
C ALA A 186 3.03 -15.59 6.38
N SER A 187 3.14 -14.33 6.81
CA SER A 187 2.03 -13.36 6.74
C SER A 187 1.64 -12.99 5.31
N TYR A 188 2.62 -12.80 4.41
CA TYR A 188 2.38 -12.47 3.00
C TYR A 188 1.86 -13.68 2.22
N LEU A 189 2.38 -14.87 2.50
CA LEU A 189 1.85 -16.12 1.92
C LEU A 189 0.41 -16.35 2.37
N SER A 190 0.10 -16.13 3.64
CA SER A 190 -1.29 -16.20 4.13
C SER A 190 -2.18 -15.11 3.51
N GLU A 191 -1.66 -13.91 3.25
CA GLU A 191 -2.40 -12.84 2.58
C GLU A 191 -2.68 -13.23 1.12
N MET A 192 -1.69 -13.76 0.40
CA MET A 192 -1.87 -14.30 -0.96
C MET A 192 -2.91 -15.43 -0.99
N ASP A 193 -2.89 -16.34 -0.02
CA ASP A 193 -3.84 -17.45 0.08
C ASP A 193 -5.27 -17.00 0.34
N SER A 194 -5.44 -15.81 0.92
CA SER A 194 -6.74 -15.20 1.14
C SER A 194 -7.31 -14.49 -0.10
N LEU A 195 -6.49 -14.28 -1.14
CA LEU A 195 -6.93 -13.63 -2.37
C LEU A 195 -7.87 -14.55 -3.15
N THR A 196 -9.13 -14.14 -3.24
CA THR A 196 -10.11 -14.81 -4.10
C THR A 196 -9.87 -14.44 -5.55
N LEU A 197 -9.82 -15.45 -6.43
CA LEU A 197 -9.75 -15.21 -7.86
C LEU A 197 -10.92 -14.31 -8.31
N PRO A 198 -10.65 -13.32 -9.18
CA PRO A 198 -11.67 -12.40 -9.65
C PRO A 198 -12.64 -13.12 -10.59
N ASP A 199 -13.88 -12.61 -10.70
CA ASP A 199 -14.75 -13.06 -11.78
C ASP A 199 -14.17 -12.61 -13.14
N LYS A 200 -14.75 -13.12 -14.23
CA LYS A 200 -14.39 -12.71 -15.60
C LYS A 200 -14.92 -11.33 -15.97
N ASP A 201 -14.67 -10.35 -15.09
CA ASP A 201 -14.87 -8.93 -15.34
C ASP A 201 -13.52 -8.23 -15.46
N LEU A 202 -13.41 -7.29 -16.42
CA LEU A 202 -12.14 -6.63 -16.71
C LEU A 202 -11.62 -5.83 -15.51
N GLU A 203 -12.49 -5.09 -14.82
CA GLU A 203 -12.07 -4.21 -13.74
C GLU A 203 -11.72 -5.02 -12.49
N GLU A 204 -12.49 -6.07 -12.19
CA GLU A 204 -12.17 -6.98 -11.08
C GLU A 204 -10.82 -7.68 -11.28
N ILE A 205 -10.49 -8.10 -12.52
CA ILE A 205 -9.18 -8.70 -12.81
C ILE A 205 -8.05 -7.69 -12.62
N VAL A 206 -8.26 -6.43 -13.00
CA VAL A 206 -7.24 -5.37 -12.82
C VAL A 206 -7.03 -5.06 -11.34
N ASP A 207 -8.10 -4.89 -10.56
CA ASP A 207 -8.03 -4.66 -9.12
C ASP A 207 -7.31 -5.82 -8.41
N TYR A 208 -7.59 -7.06 -8.83
CA TYR A 208 -6.90 -8.25 -8.34
C TYR A 208 -5.40 -8.22 -8.66
N LEU A 209 -5.01 -7.87 -9.89
CA LEU A 209 -3.61 -7.77 -10.30
C LEU A 209 -2.86 -6.66 -9.54
N ASP A 210 -3.52 -5.54 -9.23
CA ASP A 210 -2.95 -4.46 -8.42
C ASP A 210 -2.71 -4.90 -6.96
N LEU A 211 -3.66 -5.64 -6.39
CA LEU A 211 -3.50 -6.20 -5.05
C LEU A 211 -2.38 -7.24 -5.00
N LEU A 212 -2.37 -8.19 -5.95
CA LEU A 212 -1.31 -9.19 -6.07
C LEU A 212 0.06 -8.52 -6.17
N LYS A 213 0.21 -7.53 -7.06
CA LYS A 213 1.44 -6.73 -7.20
C LYS A 213 1.85 -6.12 -5.87
N THR A 214 0.93 -5.48 -5.17
CA THR A 214 1.20 -4.81 -3.89
C THR A 214 1.72 -5.79 -2.84
N VAL A 215 1.08 -6.95 -2.70
CA VAL A 215 1.49 -8.00 -1.76
C VAL A 215 2.88 -8.52 -2.11
N THR A 216 3.13 -8.85 -3.38
CA THR A 216 4.44 -9.33 -3.84
C THR A 216 5.54 -8.30 -3.61
N GLU A 217 5.35 -7.05 -4.02
CA GLU A 217 6.37 -6.02 -3.86
C GLU A 217 6.66 -5.69 -2.38
N ASN A 218 5.63 -5.67 -1.53
CA ASN A 218 5.82 -5.46 -0.10
C ASN A 218 6.60 -6.61 0.56
N ALA A 219 6.34 -7.85 0.14
CA ALA A 219 7.11 -9.01 0.60
C ALA A 219 8.60 -8.89 0.19
N LEU A 220 8.87 -8.55 -1.07
CA LEU A 220 10.26 -8.37 -1.56
C LEU A 220 10.98 -7.23 -0.83
N ARG A 221 10.31 -6.09 -0.58
CA ARG A 221 10.88 -4.98 0.19
C ARG A 221 11.17 -5.40 1.64
N LYS A 222 10.28 -6.15 2.29
CA LYS A 222 10.52 -6.67 3.64
C LYS A 222 11.74 -7.60 3.68
N CYS A 223 11.93 -8.44 2.66
CA CYS A 223 13.14 -9.26 2.53
C CYS A 223 14.40 -8.40 2.41
N ALA A 224 14.39 -7.38 1.54
CA ALA A 224 15.50 -6.45 1.40
C ALA A 224 15.83 -5.72 2.71
N ASP A 225 14.83 -5.19 3.41
CA ASP A 225 15.00 -4.54 4.71
C ASP A 225 15.57 -5.52 5.76
N GLY A 226 15.09 -6.76 5.78
CA GLY A 226 15.59 -7.82 6.66
C GLY A 226 17.06 -8.16 6.38
N ALA A 227 17.41 -8.29 5.10
CA ALA A 227 18.78 -8.53 4.67
C ALA A 227 19.70 -7.35 5.04
N GLU A 228 19.24 -6.11 4.88
CA GLU A 228 20.02 -4.92 5.25
C GLU A 228 20.27 -4.84 6.76
N LYS A 229 19.25 -5.11 7.59
CA LYS A 229 19.41 -5.19 9.06
C LYS A 229 20.40 -6.28 9.46
N LEU A 230 20.32 -7.45 8.84
CA LEU A 230 21.25 -8.55 9.10
C LEU A 230 22.67 -8.21 8.62
N ALA A 231 22.79 -7.55 7.46
CA ALA A 231 24.05 -7.08 6.91
C ALA A 231 24.70 -6.00 7.79
N ALA A 232 23.94 -5.19 8.52
CA ALA A 232 24.51 -4.25 9.48
C ALA A 232 25.29 -4.99 10.58
N HIS A 233 24.78 -6.13 11.06
CA HIS A 233 25.49 -6.98 12.01
C HIS A 233 26.69 -7.70 11.38
N ALA A 234 26.57 -8.16 10.13
CA ALA A 234 27.70 -8.71 9.39
C ALA A 234 28.79 -7.66 9.07
N GLY A 235 28.40 -6.40 8.84
CA GLY A 235 29.28 -5.29 8.51
C GLY A 235 30.16 -4.85 9.69
N ASP A 236 29.68 -5.04 10.92
CA ASP A 236 30.51 -4.92 12.13
C ASP A 236 31.65 -5.97 12.15
N LEU A 237 31.50 -7.08 11.41
CA LEU A 237 32.50 -8.14 11.26
C LEU A 237 33.37 -8.01 10.00
N GLN A 238 32.84 -7.48 8.89
CA GLN A 238 33.57 -7.26 7.62
C GLN A 238 33.19 -5.93 6.93
N PRO A 239 34.07 -4.91 6.95
CA PRO A 239 33.83 -3.65 6.25
C PRO A 239 33.90 -3.85 4.73
N GLY A 240 32.74 -3.85 4.07
CA GLY A 240 32.60 -4.06 2.62
C GLY A 240 31.28 -4.73 2.18
N VAL A 241 30.50 -5.26 3.12
CA VAL A 241 29.20 -5.94 2.87
C VAL A 241 28.01 -4.95 2.86
N GLN A 242 28.22 -3.67 3.18
CA GLN A 242 27.14 -2.69 3.34
C GLN A 242 26.67 -2.02 2.03
N GLY A 243 25.35 -2.06 1.80
CA GLY A 243 24.59 -0.85 1.42
C GLY A 243 24.27 -0.61 -0.05
N THR A 244 24.67 -1.46 -0.99
CA THR A 244 24.36 -1.26 -2.43
C THR A 244 23.22 -2.12 -2.97
N ARG A 245 22.76 -3.14 -2.23
CA ARG A 245 21.87 -4.19 -2.77
C ARG A 245 20.36 -3.97 -2.54
N GLY A 246 19.96 -3.32 -1.43
CA GLY A 246 18.56 -2.89 -1.25
C GLY A 246 18.10 -1.92 -2.36
N MET A 247 19.02 -1.06 -2.84
CA MET A 247 18.78 -0.22 -4.03
C MET A 247 18.62 -1.04 -5.32
N GLN A 248 19.37 -2.13 -5.47
CA GLN A 248 19.24 -3.03 -6.63
C GLN A 248 17.87 -3.75 -6.62
N VAL A 249 17.43 -4.27 -5.47
CA VAL A 249 16.11 -4.91 -5.35
C VAL A 249 14.99 -3.92 -5.67
N GLU A 250 15.06 -2.67 -5.18
CA GLU A 250 14.06 -1.65 -5.49
C GLU A 250 14.10 -1.22 -6.97
N GLU A 251 15.27 -1.18 -7.62
CA GLU A 251 15.39 -0.98 -9.06
C GLU A 251 14.72 -2.12 -9.84
N GLN A 252 14.92 -3.38 -9.43
CA GLN A 252 14.29 -4.54 -10.07
C GLN A 252 12.77 -4.56 -9.85
N ILE A 253 12.29 -4.20 -8.66
CA ILE A 253 10.85 -4.04 -8.39
C ILE A 253 10.24 -2.98 -9.33
N LYS A 254 10.91 -1.83 -9.52
CA LYS A 254 10.45 -0.79 -10.45
C LYS A 254 10.47 -1.24 -11.91
N ALA A 255 11.46 -2.06 -12.28
CA ALA A 255 11.54 -2.70 -13.59
C ALA A 255 10.54 -3.86 -13.75
N LYS A 256 9.87 -4.29 -12.67
CA LYS A 256 8.98 -5.45 -12.58
C LYS A 256 9.69 -6.77 -12.89
N ASP A 257 10.99 -6.82 -12.63
CA ASP A 257 11.82 -8.00 -12.76
C ASP A 257 11.89 -8.73 -11.41
N TYR A 258 10.78 -9.37 -11.04
CA TYR A 258 10.69 -10.07 -9.76
C TYR A 258 11.57 -11.33 -9.70
N GLU A 259 11.93 -11.92 -10.85
CA GLU A 259 12.84 -13.07 -10.91
C GLU A 259 14.25 -12.67 -10.46
N GLU A 260 14.77 -11.57 -11.01
CA GLU A 260 16.08 -11.06 -10.65
C GLU A 260 16.11 -10.56 -9.21
N ALA A 261 15.02 -9.92 -8.74
CA ALA A 261 14.89 -9.50 -7.34
C ALA A 261 14.95 -10.68 -6.36
N VAL A 262 14.27 -11.79 -6.66
CA VAL A 262 14.29 -13.01 -5.85
C VAL A 262 15.69 -13.63 -5.84
N SER A 263 16.30 -13.77 -7.02
CA SER A 263 17.63 -14.35 -7.17
C SER A 263 18.69 -13.59 -6.37
N ALA A 264 18.64 -12.25 -6.41
CA ALA A 264 19.54 -11.40 -5.63
C ALA A 264 19.33 -11.58 -4.12
N LEU A 265 18.07 -11.63 -3.66
CA LEU A 265 17.74 -11.83 -2.24
C LEU A 265 18.14 -13.21 -1.72
N GLU A 266 18.05 -14.26 -2.55
CA GLU A 266 18.52 -15.61 -2.22
C GLU A 266 20.04 -15.68 -2.06
N GLU A 267 20.78 -15.07 -2.99
CA GLU A 267 22.24 -15.00 -2.89
C GLU A 267 22.67 -14.22 -1.64
N ASP A 268 21.99 -13.11 -1.36
CA ASP A 268 22.25 -12.26 -0.19
C ASP A 268 22.04 -13.01 1.11
N ILE A 269 20.90 -13.68 1.29
CA ILE A 269 20.64 -14.38 2.55
C ILE A 269 21.59 -15.55 2.75
N ALA A 270 21.97 -16.26 1.68
CA ALA A 270 22.96 -17.35 1.77
C ALA A 270 24.34 -16.85 2.23
N ALA A 271 24.79 -15.71 1.69
CA ALA A 271 26.04 -15.08 2.11
C ALA A 271 25.97 -14.58 3.55
N LEU A 272 24.89 -13.90 3.93
CA LEU A 272 24.67 -13.36 5.27
C LEU A 272 24.57 -14.47 6.32
N LYS A 273 23.90 -15.59 6.03
CA LYS A 273 23.87 -16.76 6.93
C LYS A 273 25.26 -17.27 7.26
N THR A 274 26.13 -17.31 6.26
CA THR A 274 27.52 -17.77 6.44
C THR A 274 28.30 -16.77 7.27
N ALA A 275 28.17 -15.48 6.98
CA ALA A 275 28.90 -14.41 7.66
C ALA A 275 28.49 -14.22 9.13
N THR A 276 27.21 -14.43 9.46
CA THR A 276 26.64 -14.18 10.80
C THR A 276 26.53 -15.43 11.67
N LYS A 277 26.91 -16.60 11.17
CA LYS A 277 26.74 -17.88 11.86
C LYS A 277 27.37 -17.92 13.25
N GLU A 278 28.64 -17.56 13.36
CA GLU A 278 29.38 -17.64 14.63
C GLU A 278 28.82 -16.65 15.66
N GLU A 279 28.48 -15.43 15.23
CA GLU A 279 27.86 -14.43 16.10
C GLU A 279 26.49 -14.88 16.59
N PHE A 280 25.68 -15.48 15.70
CA PHE A 280 24.38 -16.03 16.04
C PHE A 280 24.48 -17.14 17.09
N GLU A 281 25.36 -18.12 16.88
CA GLU A 281 25.56 -19.22 17.83
C GLU A 281 26.02 -18.69 19.19
N ALA A 282 27.03 -17.82 19.21
CA ALA A 282 27.56 -17.25 20.44
C ALA A 282 26.52 -16.41 21.21
N TYR A 283 25.78 -15.54 20.51
CA TYR A 283 24.78 -14.69 21.15
C TYR A 283 23.58 -15.50 21.65
N ARG A 284 23.15 -16.53 20.91
CA ARG A 284 22.07 -17.43 21.32
C ARG A 284 22.42 -18.17 22.61
N ASP A 285 23.62 -18.73 22.68
CA ASP A 285 24.08 -19.47 23.87
C ASP A 285 24.18 -18.53 25.09
N SER A 286 24.72 -17.33 24.89
CA SER A 286 24.80 -16.30 25.93
C SER A 286 23.42 -15.84 26.44
N LEU A 287 22.46 -15.63 25.55
CA LEU A 287 21.09 -15.26 25.91
C LEU A 287 20.35 -16.40 26.64
N LEU A 288 20.56 -17.65 26.22
CA LEU A 288 20.00 -18.81 26.94
C LEU A 288 20.59 -18.95 28.35
N GLU A 289 21.89 -18.74 28.51
CA GLU A 289 22.53 -18.73 29.83
C GLU A 289 21.99 -17.59 30.71
N ALA A 290 21.89 -16.38 30.16
CA ALA A 290 21.30 -15.22 30.83
C ALA A 290 19.87 -15.47 31.30
N LEU A 291 19.03 -16.08 30.45
CA LEU A 291 17.67 -16.47 30.80
C LEU A 291 17.62 -17.52 31.91
N ASN A 292 18.52 -18.51 31.89
CA ASN A 292 18.60 -19.51 32.96
C ASN A 292 18.99 -18.88 34.31
N ILE A 293 19.91 -17.92 34.31
CA ILE A 293 20.29 -17.15 35.51
C ILE A 293 19.06 -16.39 36.03
N ALA A 294 18.37 -15.65 35.17
CA ALA A 294 17.20 -14.86 35.56
C ALA A 294 16.06 -15.73 36.11
N ILE A 295 15.74 -16.85 35.46
CA ILE A 295 14.73 -17.82 35.93
C ILE A 295 15.11 -18.38 37.30
N GLY A 296 16.40 -18.67 37.53
CA GLY A 296 16.88 -19.19 38.81
C GLY A 296 16.78 -18.22 39.97
N VAL A 297 16.68 -16.91 39.69
CA VAL A 297 16.66 -15.85 40.71
C VAL A 297 15.28 -15.20 40.85
N ALA A 298 14.51 -15.13 39.76
CA ALA A 298 13.15 -14.62 39.72
C ALA A 298 12.28 -15.57 38.87
N GLU A 299 11.37 -16.29 39.53
CA GLU A 299 10.38 -17.14 38.87
C GLU A 299 9.32 -16.26 38.17
N HIS A 300 9.65 -15.76 36.98
CA HIS A 300 8.77 -14.92 36.16
C HIS A 300 8.43 -15.63 34.84
N GLU A 301 7.14 -15.85 34.58
CA GLU A 301 6.62 -16.62 33.43
C GLU A 301 7.17 -16.13 32.08
N ARG A 302 7.28 -14.81 31.92
CA ARG A 302 7.85 -14.19 30.70
C ARG A 302 9.28 -14.62 30.36
N PHE A 303 10.12 -14.97 31.34
CA PHE A 303 11.46 -15.48 31.02
C PHE A 303 11.41 -16.90 30.45
N ALA A 304 10.43 -17.71 30.86
CA ALA A 304 10.23 -19.03 30.26
C ALA A 304 9.69 -18.90 28.82
N GLU A 305 8.75 -18.00 28.57
CA GLU A 305 8.25 -17.70 27.22
C GLU A 305 9.38 -17.25 26.29
N LEU A 306 10.20 -16.27 26.74
CA LEU A 306 11.32 -15.76 25.95
C LEU A 306 12.36 -16.85 25.67
N LYS A 307 12.57 -17.78 26.61
CA LYS A 307 13.49 -18.91 26.43
C LYS A 307 13.03 -19.85 25.33
N GLU A 308 11.73 -20.17 25.27
CA GLU A 308 11.19 -20.99 24.18
C GLU A 308 11.37 -20.30 22.82
N GLU A 309 11.13 -18.99 22.73
CA GLU A 309 11.36 -18.24 21.49
C GLU A 309 12.83 -18.25 21.02
N VAL A 310 13.77 -18.17 21.97
CA VAL A 310 15.22 -18.24 21.69
C VAL A 310 15.63 -19.66 21.27
N LEU A 311 14.97 -20.69 21.81
CA LEU A 311 15.19 -22.07 21.38
C LEU A 311 14.67 -22.31 19.96
N ASP A 312 13.51 -21.74 19.61
CA ASP A 312 12.92 -21.78 18.27
C ASP A 312 13.72 -21.00 17.21
N ALA A 313 14.61 -20.10 17.65
CA ALA A 313 15.59 -19.47 16.77
C ALA A 313 16.67 -20.50 16.39
N SER A 314 16.48 -21.17 15.24
CA SER A 314 17.32 -22.28 14.79
C SER A 314 18.39 -21.91 13.76
N SER A 315 18.40 -20.67 13.25
CA SER A 315 19.22 -20.31 12.09
C SER A 315 19.70 -18.84 12.09
N PRO A 316 20.85 -18.53 11.46
CA PRO A 316 21.52 -17.22 11.58
C PRO A 316 20.70 -16.03 11.07
N GLU A 317 19.82 -16.23 10.09
CA GLU A 317 18.89 -15.21 9.61
C GLU A 317 17.98 -14.63 10.71
N LYS A 318 17.79 -15.36 11.81
CA LYS A 318 16.99 -14.91 12.97
C LYS A 318 17.79 -14.04 13.95
N LEU A 319 19.07 -13.73 13.69
CA LEU A 319 19.93 -12.96 14.58
C LEU A 319 19.34 -11.60 14.98
N VAL A 320 18.71 -10.89 14.04
CA VAL A 320 18.09 -9.58 14.33
C VAL A 320 17.01 -9.74 15.41
N ARG A 321 16.08 -10.68 15.21
CA ARG A 321 15.02 -10.99 16.17
C ARG A 321 15.57 -11.51 17.50
N LEU A 322 16.65 -12.29 17.46
CA LEU A 322 17.33 -12.78 18.65
C LEU A 322 17.87 -11.62 19.51
N LYS A 323 18.44 -10.59 18.88
CA LYS A 323 18.89 -9.37 19.58
C LYS A 323 17.73 -8.54 20.13
N GLU A 324 16.62 -8.44 19.41
CA GLU A 324 15.38 -7.81 19.92
C GLU A 324 14.84 -8.54 21.17
N ASN A 325 14.94 -9.88 21.20
CA ASN A 325 14.63 -10.67 22.38
C ASN A 325 15.60 -10.38 23.54
N GLY A 326 16.89 -10.21 23.25
CA GLY A 326 17.89 -9.79 24.24
C GLY A 326 17.61 -8.40 24.83
N ASP A 327 17.19 -7.43 24.02
CA ASP A 327 16.76 -6.12 24.50
C ASP A 327 15.55 -6.26 25.44
N THR A 328 14.52 -7.01 25.00
CA THR A 328 13.32 -7.31 25.79
C THR A 328 13.65 -7.95 27.14
N PHE A 329 14.60 -8.90 27.16
CA PHE A 329 15.10 -9.51 28.39
C PHE A 329 15.64 -8.46 29.37
N VAL A 330 16.50 -7.55 28.91
CA VAL A 330 17.10 -6.51 29.77
C VAL A 330 16.02 -5.56 30.30
N GLU A 331 15.03 -5.19 29.47
CA GLU A 331 13.91 -4.36 29.93
C GLU A 331 13.11 -5.03 31.05
N GLN A 332 12.86 -6.34 30.92
CA GLN A 332 12.14 -7.10 31.95
C GLN A 332 12.94 -7.21 33.25
N CYS A 333 14.25 -7.50 33.17
CA CYS A 333 15.13 -7.52 34.34
C CYS A 333 15.10 -6.17 35.09
N GLN A 334 15.20 -5.06 34.35
CA GLN A 334 15.13 -3.72 34.95
C GLN A 334 13.78 -3.47 35.61
N SER A 335 12.68 -3.82 34.94
CA SER A 335 11.33 -3.65 35.48
C SER A 335 11.12 -4.41 36.80
N ILE A 336 11.68 -5.62 36.92
CA ILE A 336 11.60 -6.41 38.17
C ILE A 336 12.38 -5.73 39.29
N VAL A 337 13.60 -5.27 39.00
CA VAL A 337 14.45 -4.55 39.95
C VAL A 337 13.77 -3.27 40.43
N ASP A 338 13.21 -2.48 39.51
CA ASP A 338 12.48 -1.25 39.83
C ASP A 338 11.26 -1.51 40.72
N GLN A 339 10.52 -2.58 40.43
CA GLN A 339 9.39 -2.99 41.26
C GLN A 339 9.83 -3.35 42.67
N MET A 340 10.86 -4.19 42.80
CA MET A 340 11.39 -4.59 44.12
C MET A 340 11.90 -3.39 44.90
N HIS A 341 12.63 -2.49 44.24
CA HIS A 341 13.15 -1.27 44.84
C HIS A 341 12.02 -0.35 45.34
N SER A 342 10.99 -0.13 44.51
CA SER A 342 9.80 0.64 44.89
C SER A 342 9.08 0.04 46.10
N GLU A 343 8.91 -1.29 46.13
CA GLU A 343 8.28 -1.98 47.24
C GLU A 343 9.09 -1.88 48.53
N ILE A 344 10.42 -1.91 48.48
CA ILE A 344 11.27 -1.63 49.64
C ILE A 344 11.00 -0.21 50.13
N SER A 345 11.14 0.79 49.27
CA SER A 345 10.93 2.21 49.63
C SER A 345 9.57 2.45 50.31
N ILE A 346 8.49 1.89 49.75
CA ILE A 346 7.13 1.97 50.33
C ILE A 346 7.06 1.24 51.68
N THR A 347 7.66 0.06 51.79
CA THR A 347 7.62 -0.74 53.02
C THR A 347 8.39 -0.07 54.15
N GLU A 348 9.58 0.47 53.86
CA GLU A 348 10.41 1.19 54.83
C GLU A 348 9.72 2.48 55.30
N SER A 349 9.16 3.26 54.37
CA SER A 349 8.38 4.46 54.70
C SER A 349 7.21 4.15 55.64
N ARG A 350 6.46 3.09 55.36
CA ARG A 350 5.35 2.63 56.21
C ARG A 350 5.79 2.08 57.57
N ILE A 351 7.00 1.50 57.65
CA ILE A 351 7.56 1.08 58.94
C ILE A 351 7.90 2.31 59.78
N MET A 352 8.52 3.32 59.16
CA MET A 352 8.90 4.58 59.81
C MET A 352 7.69 5.35 60.38
N GLU A 353 6.51 5.25 59.77
CA GLU A 353 5.26 5.80 60.32
C GLU A 353 4.93 5.28 61.73
N PHE A 354 5.35 4.05 62.07
CA PHE A 354 5.14 3.50 63.42
C PHE A 354 6.18 3.96 64.44
N MET A 355 7.22 4.70 64.03
CA MET A 355 8.36 5.11 64.85
C MET A 355 8.94 3.94 65.69
N PRO A 356 9.37 2.84 65.06
CA PRO A 356 9.88 1.69 65.79
C PRO A 356 11.19 2.04 66.50
N PRO A 357 11.47 1.42 67.67
CA PRO A 357 12.78 1.55 68.30
C PRO A 357 13.90 0.94 67.44
N ASP A 358 15.09 1.54 67.44
CA ASP A 358 16.24 1.13 66.60
C ASP A 358 16.66 -0.34 66.77
N TYR A 359 16.42 -0.94 67.95
CA TYR A 359 16.73 -2.36 68.17
C TYR A 359 15.75 -3.32 67.49
N PHE A 360 14.59 -2.84 67.05
CA PHE A 360 13.55 -3.64 66.42
C PHE A 360 13.78 -3.79 64.92
N TRP A 361 14.14 -2.70 64.25
CA TRP A 361 14.35 -2.66 62.81
C TRP A 361 15.25 -1.47 62.44
N ASN A 362 16.09 -1.67 61.43
CA ASN A 362 16.94 -0.65 60.82
C ASN A 362 16.65 -0.56 59.32
N GLU A 363 16.71 0.64 58.77
CA GLU A 363 16.65 0.88 57.32
C GLU A 363 17.72 0.05 56.60
N SER A 364 17.34 -0.53 55.45
CA SER A 364 18.28 -1.30 54.64
C SER A 364 19.32 -0.41 53.95
N GLY A 365 19.05 0.90 53.84
CA GLY A 365 19.83 1.83 53.02
C GLY A 365 19.70 1.58 51.51
N LEU A 366 18.85 0.64 51.10
CA LEU A 366 18.67 0.28 49.69
C LEU A 366 17.66 1.18 48.98
N ALA A 367 16.72 1.80 49.70
CA ALA A 367 15.71 2.69 49.10
C ALA A 367 16.29 3.96 48.45
N GLU A 368 17.52 4.35 48.85
CA GLU A 368 18.26 5.49 48.30
C GLU A 368 19.31 5.06 47.26
N LYS A 369 19.51 3.76 47.07
CA LYS A 369 20.52 3.20 46.17
C LYS A 369 19.94 3.12 44.75
N GLU A 370 20.69 3.61 43.78
CA GLU A 370 20.30 3.51 42.37
C GLU A 370 20.64 2.11 41.82
N PHE A 371 19.65 1.45 41.22
CA PHE A 371 19.79 0.14 40.59
C PHE A 371 19.48 0.25 39.11
N THR A 372 20.51 0.28 38.27
CA THR A 372 20.37 0.38 36.81
C THR A 372 21.20 -0.66 36.10
N LEU A 373 20.57 -1.41 35.20
CA LEU A 373 21.24 -2.29 34.26
C LEU A 373 21.73 -1.47 33.07
N ASN A 374 23.01 -1.61 32.73
CA ASN A 374 23.58 -0.90 31.59
C ASN A 374 23.14 -1.59 30.27
N ARG A 375 22.15 -1.00 29.58
CA ARG A 375 21.69 -1.47 28.26
C ARG A 375 22.78 -1.43 27.19
N ALA A 376 23.75 -0.53 27.29
CA ALA A 376 24.80 -0.40 26.28
C ALA A 376 25.75 -1.62 26.31
N ASP A 377 25.99 -2.17 27.50
CA ASP A 377 26.87 -3.33 27.68
C ASP A 377 26.20 -4.61 27.17
N ALA A 378 24.85 -4.67 27.15
CA ALA A 378 24.08 -5.83 26.74
C ALA A 378 24.07 -6.14 25.23
N ARG A 379 24.60 -5.24 24.39
CA ARG A 379 24.56 -5.36 22.92
C ARG A 379 25.64 -6.25 22.31
N GLY A 380 26.67 -6.60 23.08
CA GLY A 380 27.73 -7.53 22.68
C GLY A 380 27.44 -8.99 23.03
N GLY A 381 28.21 -9.92 22.47
CA GLY A 381 28.07 -11.38 22.70
C GLY A 381 28.00 -11.78 24.18
N ASP A 382 28.83 -11.20 25.04
CA ASP A 382 28.84 -11.47 26.49
C ASP A 382 27.99 -10.48 27.32
N GLY A 383 27.42 -9.47 26.66
CA GLY A 383 26.73 -8.37 27.30
C GLY A 383 25.50 -8.78 28.06
N VAL A 384 24.67 -9.62 27.44
CA VAL A 384 23.41 -10.09 28.02
C VAL A 384 23.66 -10.95 29.25
N ARG A 385 24.72 -11.77 29.23
CA ARG A 385 25.16 -12.57 30.38
C ARG A 385 25.57 -11.68 31.55
N HIS A 386 26.35 -10.62 31.30
CA HIS A 386 26.71 -9.66 32.35
C HIS A 386 25.51 -8.89 32.90
N ALA A 387 24.52 -8.58 32.06
CA ALA A 387 23.27 -7.98 32.52
C ALA A 387 22.49 -8.95 33.44
N ALA A 388 22.47 -10.25 33.13
CA ALA A 388 21.85 -11.27 33.97
C ALA A 388 22.59 -11.47 35.30
N GLU A 389 23.93 -11.48 35.29
CA GLU A 389 24.75 -11.54 36.51
C GLU A 389 24.50 -10.32 37.41
N SER A 390 24.42 -9.12 36.81
CA SER A 390 24.11 -7.89 37.52
C SER A 390 22.70 -7.93 38.11
N PHE A 391 21.72 -8.36 37.32
CA PHE A 391 20.34 -8.57 37.77
C PHE A 391 20.28 -9.55 38.95
N ALA A 392 20.97 -10.69 38.86
CA ALA A 392 21.03 -11.68 39.93
C ALA A 392 21.64 -11.11 41.22
N ALA A 393 22.70 -10.32 41.11
CA ALA A 393 23.30 -9.63 42.26
C ALA A 393 22.35 -8.63 42.91
N MET A 394 21.65 -7.81 42.10
CA MET A 394 20.67 -6.84 42.59
C MET A 394 19.50 -7.53 43.29
N VAL A 395 18.92 -8.58 42.70
CA VAL A 395 17.84 -9.35 43.34
C VAL A 395 18.32 -10.05 44.60
N GLY A 396 19.57 -10.54 44.62
CA GLY A 396 20.20 -11.11 45.81
C GLY A 396 20.33 -10.14 46.99
N GLU A 397 20.47 -8.83 46.73
CA GLU A 397 20.43 -7.78 47.76
C GLU A 397 18.99 -7.37 48.12
N LEU A 398 18.12 -7.18 47.12
CA LEU A 398 16.78 -6.63 47.30
C LEU A 398 15.81 -7.64 47.95
N ALA A 399 15.83 -8.92 47.54
CA ALA A 399 14.86 -9.91 48.02
C ALA A 399 14.94 -10.15 49.54
N PRO A 400 16.14 -10.31 50.16
CA PRO A 400 16.26 -10.44 51.61
C PRO A 400 15.79 -9.20 52.37
N ALA A 401 16.12 -8.00 51.87
CA ALA A 401 15.72 -6.73 52.47
C ALA A 401 14.19 -6.57 52.46
N LEU A 402 13.56 -6.83 51.31
CA LEU A 402 12.11 -6.81 51.15
C LEU A 402 11.40 -7.80 52.09
N ASN A 403 11.93 -9.02 52.25
CA ASN A 403 11.38 -10.01 53.17
C ASN A 403 11.48 -9.55 54.63
N THR A 404 12.61 -8.95 55.00
CA THR A 404 12.85 -8.41 56.34
C THR A 404 11.90 -7.24 56.64
N GLY A 405 11.78 -6.29 55.71
CA GLY A 405 10.84 -5.18 55.79
C GLY A 405 9.39 -5.67 55.91
N ARG A 406 8.94 -6.57 55.03
CA ARG A 406 7.56 -7.12 55.09
C ARG A 406 7.25 -7.79 56.43
N LYS A 407 8.20 -8.53 57.00
CA LYS A 407 8.06 -9.16 58.33
C LYS A 407 7.95 -8.11 59.44
N ALA A 408 8.84 -7.12 59.45
CA ALA A 408 8.85 -6.04 60.42
C ALA A 408 7.54 -5.23 60.38
N TYR A 409 7.11 -4.83 59.18
CA TYR A 409 5.84 -4.14 58.96
C TYR A 409 4.64 -4.95 59.47
N LYS A 410 4.59 -6.26 59.16
CA LYS A 410 3.49 -7.13 59.62
C LYS A 410 3.44 -7.23 61.14
N MET A 411 4.59 -7.33 61.81
CA MET A 411 4.67 -7.37 63.27
C MET A 411 4.22 -6.04 63.90
N LEU A 412 4.73 -4.90 63.41
CA LEU A 412 4.36 -3.57 63.91
C LEU A 412 2.87 -3.29 63.71
N SER A 413 2.35 -3.55 62.51
CA SER A 413 0.93 -3.37 62.20
C SER A 413 0.04 -4.22 63.11
N SER A 414 0.45 -5.47 63.41
CA SER A 414 -0.28 -6.34 64.33
C SER A 414 -0.23 -5.84 65.78
N TYR A 415 0.93 -5.39 66.24
CA TYR A 415 1.10 -4.83 67.58
C TYR A 415 0.27 -3.57 67.75
N HIS A 416 0.37 -2.63 66.81
CA HIS A 416 -0.35 -1.37 66.81
C HIS A 416 -1.87 -1.59 66.88
N ARG A 417 -2.42 -2.45 66.01
CA ARG A 417 -3.85 -2.82 66.06
C ARG A 417 -4.28 -3.47 67.37
N THR A 418 -3.39 -4.21 68.02
CA THR A 418 -3.69 -4.84 69.31
C THR A 418 -3.76 -3.80 70.42
N VAL A 419 -2.79 -2.89 70.46
CA VAL A 419 -2.77 -1.76 71.41
C VAL A 419 -3.97 -0.85 71.19
N GLU A 420 -4.27 -0.49 69.95
CA GLU A 420 -5.43 0.33 69.59
C GLU A 420 -6.74 -0.29 70.11
N ARG A 421 -6.96 -1.59 69.88
CA ARG A 421 -8.13 -2.32 70.41
C ARG A 421 -8.17 -2.34 71.93
N GLN A 422 -7.03 -2.47 72.60
CA GLN A 422 -6.98 -2.44 74.06
C GLN A 422 -7.34 -1.05 74.60
N ILE A 423 -6.81 0.01 73.99
CA ILE A 423 -7.13 1.40 74.32
C ILE A 423 -8.63 1.65 74.10
N GLN A 424 -9.18 1.27 72.94
CA GLN A 424 -10.61 1.36 72.65
C GLN A 424 -11.46 0.64 73.70
N LYS A 425 -11.09 -0.58 74.10
CA LYS A 425 -11.80 -1.32 75.16
C LYS A 425 -11.77 -0.59 76.50
N ILE A 426 -10.63 -0.03 76.89
CA ILE A 426 -10.49 0.72 78.15
C ILE A 426 -11.35 1.99 78.11
N LEU A 427 -11.35 2.71 77.00
CA LEU A 427 -12.14 3.93 76.81
C LEU A 427 -13.65 3.65 76.83
N MET A 428 -14.10 2.57 76.19
CA MET A 428 -15.49 2.12 76.24
C MET A 428 -15.91 1.65 77.64
N ALA A 429 -15.01 1.02 78.40
CA ALA A 429 -15.31 0.57 79.77
C ALA A 429 -15.41 1.73 80.79
N HIS A 430 -14.88 2.91 80.45
CA HIS A 430 -14.90 4.10 81.30
C HIS A 430 -15.92 5.17 80.88
N ASP A 431 -16.86 4.85 79.97
CA ASP A 431 -17.93 5.75 79.48
C ASP A 431 -17.42 7.12 78.98
N THR A 432 -16.16 7.19 78.53
CA THR A 432 -15.49 8.45 78.20
C THR A 432 -15.42 8.80 76.71
N ALA A 433 -15.87 7.95 75.78
CA ALA A 433 -15.94 8.32 74.35
C ALA A 433 -16.92 7.48 73.51
N SER A 434 -17.58 8.16 72.54
CA SER A 434 -18.39 7.56 71.48
C SER A 434 -17.50 6.92 70.40
N THR A 435 -18.00 5.87 69.76
CA THR A 435 -17.28 5.01 68.80
C THR A 435 -16.71 5.76 67.59
N ASP A 436 -17.21 6.95 67.28
CA ASP A 436 -16.78 7.79 66.15
C ASP A 436 -15.51 8.63 66.44
N ASP A 437 -15.17 8.91 67.71
CA ASP A 437 -14.01 9.75 68.05
C ASP A 437 -12.67 8.97 68.04
N LEU A 438 -12.72 7.64 67.85
CA LEU A 438 -11.58 6.72 67.95
C LEU A 438 -10.94 6.33 66.61
N LYS A 439 -11.47 6.83 65.49
CA LYS A 439 -10.76 6.80 64.20
C LYS A 439 -9.84 8.02 64.12
N VAL A 440 -8.66 7.93 64.73
CA VAL A 440 -7.60 8.90 64.43
C VAL A 440 -6.85 8.45 63.19
N ALA A 441 -6.58 9.45 62.34
CA ALA A 441 -6.02 9.45 61.00
C ALA A 441 -4.72 8.66 60.83
#